data_AF-A0A3Q4G9F6-F1
#
_entry.id   AF-A0A3Q4G9F6-F1
#
_cell.length_a   1.000
_cell.length_b   1.000
_cell.length_c   1.000
_cell.angle_alpha   90.00
_cell.angle_beta   90.00
_cell.angle_gamma   90.00
#
_symmetry.space_group_name_H-M   'P 1'
#
loop_
_entity.id
_entity.type
_entity.pdbx_description
1 polymer ?
#
loop_
_entity_poly.entity_id
_entity_poly.type
_entity_poly.pdbx_seq_one_letter_code
_entity_poly.pdbx_strand_id
1 'polypeptide(L)'
;ITVGSGVSRSCYLPSHFIYLTLTHSVTFCAAKVNRREIYVTQSGNFPCKAIFHVCGEKDQALIEQLVCDIIDYCEWYKYSSVAIPAICAGKDFFCMKVVTLEPSSAEYRAVKEAFKRTVAKTIERLQNVHLRRTYEAQKKHISDKNAREGGAGEKLLYHGTTQENCDSIVKTGFNRSFAGQNATAYGHGTYFAVNANYSAQPTYSKPADDGSQLMFVARVLTGVFTQGQATMKVPPPRNTQQPHDRYDSVVDRIDNPSMYVVFHDNQAYPDYLITFK
;
A
#
# COMPACT_ATOMS: atom_id res chain seq x y z
N ILE A 1 -5.75 17.54 -5.14
CA ILE A 1 -4.45 17.77 -5.81
C ILE A 1 -4.20 19.27 -5.68
N THR A 2 -3.07 19.72 -5.14
CA THR A 2 -2.67 21.13 -5.27
C THR A 2 -1.84 21.23 -6.54
N VAL A 3 -2.39 21.82 -7.61
CA VAL A 3 -1.72 21.91 -8.90
C VAL A 3 -0.97 23.24 -8.97
N GLY A 4 0.35 23.18 -8.81
CA GLY A 4 1.27 24.25 -9.22
C GLY A 4 1.56 24.10 -10.71
N SER A 5 1.54 25.21 -11.45
CA SER A 5 1.66 25.25 -12.90
C SER A 5 3.01 24.72 -13.40
N GLY A 6 2.96 23.68 -14.23
CA GLY A 6 4.07 23.25 -15.10
C GLY A 6 4.74 21.93 -14.74
N VAL A 7 4.02 20.80 -14.82
CA VAL A 7 4.63 19.45 -14.88
C VAL A 7 3.77 18.52 -15.74
N SER A 8 4.43 17.68 -16.54
CA SER A 8 3.89 16.58 -17.36
C SER A 8 2.68 15.87 -16.74
N ARG A 9 1.60 15.74 -17.52
CA ARG A 9 0.32 15.08 -17.16
C ARG A 9 0.51 13.57 -17.04
N SER A 10 1.08 13.13 -15.92
CA SER A 10 0.96 11.75 -15.45
C SER A 10 0.01 11.76 -14.26
N CYS A 11 -1.11 11.04 -14.36
CA CYS A 11 -2.10 10.91 -13.29
C CYS A 11 -1.51 10.10 -12.12
N TYR A 12 -0.71 10.76 -11.30
CA TYR A 12 -0.30 10.27 -10.00
C TYR A 12 -1.47 10.47 -9.03
N LEU A 13 -1.93 9.38 -8.42
CA LEU A 13 -2.79 9.43 -7.24
C LEU A 13 -1.88 9.41 -6.00
N PRO A 14 -1.59 10.56 -5.37
CA PRO A 14 -0.80 10.60 -4.15
C PRO A 14 -1.52 9.94 -2.97
N SER A 15 -0.71 9.44 -2.04
CA SER A 15 -1.01 8.60 -0.87
C SER A 15 -1.87 9.25 0.24
N HIS A 16 -2.58 10.33 -0.04
CA HIS A 16 -3.42 11.05 0.90
C HIS A 16 -4.78 11.39 0.27
N PHE A 17 -5.57 10.37 -0.03
CA PHE A 17 -6.99 10.56 -0.29
C PHE A 17 -7.81 9.68 0.64
N ILE A 18 -8.67 10.32 1.42
CA ILE A 18 -9.69 9.67 2.23
C ILE A 18 -10.67 9.03 1.24
N TYR A 19 -10.62 7.71 1.12
CA TYR A 19 -11.53 6.94 0.29
C TYR A 19 -12.88 6.82 1.01
N LEU A 20 -13.86 7.65 0.66
CA LEU A 20 -15.24 7.43 1.07
C LEU A 20 -15.81 6.31 0.19
N THR A 21 -16.07 5.14 0.79
CA THR A 21 -16.68 4.01 0.10
C THR A 21 -18.20 4.15 0.23
N LEU A 22 -18.89 4.43 -0.88
CA LEU A 22 -20.35 4.26 -0.95
C LEU A 22 -20.62 2.92 -1.61
N THR A 23 -20.98 1.92 -0.81
CA THR A 23 -21.47 0.62 -1.28
C THR A 23 -22.93 0.70 -1.69
N HIS A 24 -23.24 0.06 -2.82
CA HIS A 24 -24.57 -0.25 -3.38
C HIS A 24 -25.49 0.96 -3.65
N SER A 25 -25.60 1.28 -4.94
CA SER A 25 -26.75 1.93 -5.59
C SER A 25 -27.44 3.02 -4.76
N VAL A 26 -26.87 4.22 -4.77
CA VAL A 26 -27.67 5.41 -4.47
C VAL A 26 -28.47 5.73 -5.73
N THR A 27 -29.69 5.21 -5.81
CA THR A 27 -30.66 5.60 -6.83
C THR A 27 -31.12 7.03 -6.52
N PHE A 28 -30.48 8.02 -7.12
CA PHE A 28 -31.09 9.36 -7.22
C PHE A 28 -32.02 9.35 -8.44
N CYS A 29 -33.30 9.60 -8.18
CA CYS A 29 -34.39 9.87 -9.11
C CYS A 29 -34.02 9.85 -10.61
N ALA A 30 -34.26 8.73 -11.29
CA ALA A 30 -34.50 8.63 -12.74
C ALA A 30 -33.56 9.38 -13.72
N ALA A 31 -32.35 9.79 -13.32
CA ALA A 31 -31.40 10.45 -14.20
C ALA A 31 -30.51 9.41 -14.90
N LYS A 32 -30.72 9.22 -16.20
CA LYS A 32 -29.81 8.44 -17.06
C LYS A 32 -28.69 9.35 -17.52
N VAL A 33 -27.48 9.16 -17.01
CA VAL A 33 -26.28 9.85 -17.52
C VAL A 33 -25.84 9.16 -18.81
N ASN A 34 -25.74 9.90 -19.92
CA ASN A 34 -25.30 9.30 -21.18
C ASN A 34 -23.80 9.01 -21.16
N ARG A 35 -23.37 8.13 -22.07
CA ARG A 35 -21.95 7.85 -22.31
C ARG A 35 -21.21 9.16 -22.60
N ARG A 36 -20.04 9.37 -21.97
CA ARG A 36 -19.20 10.59 -22.07
C ARG A 36 -19.75 11.85 -21.37
N GLU A 37 -20.90 11.79 -20.73
CA GLU A 37 -21.43 12.95 -20.01
C GLU A 37 -21.01 12.95 -18.54
N ILE A 38 -20.76 14.15 -18.03
CA ILE A 38 -20.60 14.44 -16.62
C ILE A 38 -21.87 15.18 -16.16
N TYR A 39 -22.64 14.54 -15.30
CA TYR A 39 -23.78 15.18 -14.66
C TYR A 39 -23.40 15.57 -13.23
N VAL A 40 -23.60 16.83 -12.85
CA VAL A 40 -23.17 17.36 -11.54
C VAL A 40 -24.39 17.70 -10.70
N THR A 41 -24.44 17.18 -9.47
CA THR A 41 -25.49 17.52 -8.50
C THR A 41 -24.90 18.21 -7.27
N GLN A 42 -25.76 18.87 -6.50
CA GLN A 42 -25.41 19.35 -5.17
C GLN A 42 -25.07 18.18 -4.24
N SER A 43 -24.32 18.47 -3.17
CA SER A 43 -23.80 17.46 -2.24
C SER A 43 -24.87 16.85 -1.32
N GLY A 44 -26.02 17.48 -1.16
CA GLY A 44 -27.01 17.05 -0.18
C GLY A 44 -26.40 16.99 1.22
N ASN A 45 -26.47 15.82 1.88
CA ASN A 45 -25.89 15.60 3.21
C ASN A 45 -24.43 15.11 3.19
N PHE A 46 -23.81 14.98 2.01
CA PHE A 46 -22.40 14.57 1.92
C PHE A 46 -21.47 15.74 2.25
N PRO A 47 -20.33 15.50 2.92
CA PRO A 47 -19.33 16.52 3.22
C PRO A 47 -18.48 16.88 1.99
N CYS A 48 -19.13 17.26 0.89
CA CYS A 48 -18.50 17.71 -0.34
C CYS A 48 -19.22 18.94 -0.92
N LYS A 49 -18.65 19.56 -1.96
CA LYS A 49 -19.26 20.72 -2.64
C LYS A 49 -20.18 20.33 -3.79
N ALA A 50 -19.89 19.20 -4.43
CA ALA A 50 -20.63 18.68 -5.58
C ALA A 50 -20.41 17.16 -5.70
N ILE A 51 -21.33 16.48 -6.37
CA ILE A 51 -21.25 15.07 -6.72
C ILE A 51 -21.28 14.95 -8.25
N PHE A 52 -20.29 14.23 -8.79
CA PHE A 52 -20.14 13.99 -10.22
C PHE A 52 -20.66 12.59 -10.54
N HIS A 53 -21.66 12.51 -11.40
CA HIS A 53 -22.21 11.28 -11.92
C HIS A 53 -21.63 11.08 -13.33
N VAL A 54 -20.92 9.97 -13.53
CA VAL A 54 -20.25 9.65 -14.80
C VAL A 54 -20.52 8.21 -15.19
N CYS A 55 -20.61 7.96 -16.49
CA CYS A 55 -20.75 6.62 -17.05
C CYS A 55 -19.59 6.32 -18.01
N GLY A 56 -18.57 5.63 -17.49
CA GLY A 56 -17.38 5.22 -18.27
C GLY A 56 -17.45 3.82 -18.87
N GLU A 57 -18.41 2.98 -18.44
CA GLU A 57 -18.47 1.54 -18.81
C GLU A 57 -17.13 0.80 -18.60
N LYS A 58 -16.86 -0.33 -19.26
CA LYS A 58 -15.54 -1.00 -19.19
C LYS A 58 -14.52 -0.44 -20.21
N ASP A 59 -14.69 0.80 -20.67
CA ASP A 59 -13.86 1.42 -21.73
C ASP A 59 -12.74 2.30 -21.11
N GLN A 60 -11.49 1.83 -21.19
CA GLN A 60 -10.34 2.51 -20.56
C GLN A 60 -10.13 3.92 -21.08
N ALA A 61 -10.16 4.11 -22.40
CA ALA A 61 -9.91 5.41 -23.01
C ALA A 61 -10.98 6.43 -22.61
N LEU A 62 -12.23 5.96 -22.50
CA LEU A 62 -13.33 6.76 -22.00
C LEU A 62 -13.17 7.12 -20.52
N ILE A 63 -12.74 6.18 -19.69
CA ILE A 63 -12.49 6.42 -18.27
C ILE A 63 -11.38 7.47 -18.09
N GLU A 64 -10.27 7.35 -18.83
CA GLU A 64 -9.17 8.30 -18.79
C GLU A 64 -9.64 9.71 -19.21
N GLN A 65 -10.44 9.80 -20.28
CA GLN A 65 -11.02 11.07 -20.71
C GLN A 65 -11.94 11.67 -19.64
N LEU A 66 -12.85 10.88 -19.06
CA LEU A 66 -13.78 11.34 -18.02
C LEU A 66 -13.03 11.83 -16.78
N VAL A 67 -11.92 11.18 -16.40
CA VAL A 67 -11.07 11.65 -15.29
C VAL A 67 -10.45 13.01 -15.61
N CYS A 68 -9.91 13.20 -16.81
CA CYS A 68 -9.39 14.49 -17.25
C CYS A 68 -10.47 15.58 -17.21
N ASP A 69 -11.65 15.29 -17.77
CA ASP A 69 -12.77 16.24 -17.80
C ASP A 69 -13.25 16.61 -16.38
N ILE A 70 -13.29 15.66 -15.44
CA ILE A 70 -13.60 15.92 -14.03
C ILE A 70 -12.54 16.83 -13.40
N ILE A 71 -11.25 16.60 -13.68
CA ILE A 71 -10.16 17.43 -13.15
C ILE A 71 -10.26 18.85 -13.69
N ASP A 72 -10.43 19.02 -15.01
CA ASP A 72 -10.58 20.33 -15.65
C ASP A 72 -11.79 21.08 -15.07
N TYR A 73 -12.91 20.39 -14.82
CA TYR A 73 -14.07 20.95 -14.13
C TYR A 73 -13.70 21.42 -12.71
N CYS A 74 -13.01 20.59 -11.92
CA CYS A 74 -12.60 20.95 -10.56
C CYS A 74 -11.68 22.19 -10.55
N GLU A 75 -10.77 22.30 -11.50
CA GLU A 75 -9.88 23.46 -11.64
C GLU A 75 -10.62 24.74 -12.04
N TRP A 76 -11.58 24.62 -12.97
CA TRP A 76 -12.43 25.73 -13.40
C TRP A 76 -13.25 26.29 -12.25
N TYR A 77 -13.92 25.40 -11.50
CA TYR A 77 -14.78 25.76 -10.36
C TYR A 77 -14.04 25.89 -9.02
N LYS A 78 -12.69 25.87 -9.03
CA LYS A 78 -11.83 26.07 -7.85
C LYS A 78 -12.12 25.11 -6.70
N TYR A 79 -12.40 23.85 -7.02
CA TYR A 79 -12.41 22.77 -6.03
C TYR A 79 -10.98 22.39 -5.65
N SER A 80 -10.71 22.30 -4.34
CA SER A 80 -9.39 21.97 -3.81
C SER A 80 -9.06 20.47 -3.86
N SER A 81 -10.08 19.64 -4.02
CA SER A 81 -9.95 18.18 -4.06
C SER A 81 -11.14 17.54 -4.76
N VAL A 82 -10.89 16.40 -5.40
CA VAL A 82 -11.91 15.49 -5.89
C VAL A 82 -11.57 14.09 -5.40
N ALA A 83 -12.58 13.36 -4.92
CA ALA A 83 -12.46 11.95 -4.62
C ALA A 83 -13.14 11.18 -5.75
N ILE A 84 -12.44 10.20 -6.33
CA ILE A 84 -12.96 9.38 -7.41
C ILE A 84 -13.06 7.93 -6.90
N PRO A 85 -14.04 7.62 -6.04
CA PRO A 85 -14.24 6.26 -5.58
C PRO A 85 -14.84 5.46 -6.74
N ALA A 86 -13.99 4.68 -7.42
CA ALA A 86 -14.39 3.64 -8.35
C ALA A 86 -15.16 4.09 -9.61
N ILE A 87 -14.50 4.85 -10.50
CA ILE A 87 -14.88 4.78 -11.91
C ILE A 87 -14.67 3.33 -12.35
N CYS A 88 -15.79 2.65 -12.63
CA CYS A 88 -15.85 1.33 -13.23
C CYS A 88 -15.32 0.17 -12.36
N ALA A 89 -15.85 0.02 -11.14
CA ALA A 89 -15.75 -1.20 -10.33
C ALA A 89 -16.54 -2.40 -10.92
N GLY A 90 -16.48 -2.60 -12.24
CA GLY A 90 -16.71 -3.91 -12.82
C GLY A 90 -15.56 -4.83 -12.40
N LYS A 91 -15.87 -6.10 -12.11
CA LYS A 91 -15.01 -7.16 -11.55
C LYS A 91 -13.58 -7.34 -12.09
N ASP A 92 -13.17 -6.63 -13.15
CA ASP A 92 -11.97 -6.91 -13.94
C ASP A 92 -11.05 -5.69 -14.20
N PHE A 93 -11.36 -4.49 -13.67
CA PHE A 93 -10.48 -3.33 -13.88
C PHE A 93 -9.33 -3.33 -12.85
N PHE A 94 -8.23 -4.01 -13.21
CA PHE A 94 -6.90 -3.99 -12.60
C PHE A 94 -6.85 -3.93 -11.07
N CYS A 95 -7.14 -5.05 -10.41
CA CYS A 95 -6.89 -5.17 -8.96
C CYS A 95 -5.40 -5.05 -8.60
N MET A 96 -4.50 -5.35 -9.55
CA MET A 96 -3.05 -5.28 -9.42
C MET A 96 -2.44 -4.67 -10.70
N LYS A 97 -1.62 -3.63 -10.54
CA LYS A 97 -0.82 -3.01 -11.60
C LYS A 97 0.63 -2.90 -11.15
N VAL A 98 1.57 -3.29 -12.01
CA VAL A 98 3.01 -3.12 -11.80
C VAL A 98 3.48 -1.98 -12.69
N VAL A 99 4.18 -1.01 -12.13
CA VAL A 99 4.68 0.17 -12.85
C VAL A 99 6.18 0.28 -12.64
N THR A 100 6.96 0.01 -13.68
CA THR A 100 8.40 0.27 -13.67
C THR A 100 8.64 1.77 -13.52
N LEU A 101 9.43 2.15 -12.52
CA LEU A 101 9.75 3.54 -12.26
C LEU A 101 10.88 4.02 -13.17
N GLU A 102 10.68 5.18 -13.78
CA GLU A 102 11.70 5.84 -14.58
C GLU A 102 12.90 6.26 -13.71
N PRO A 103 14.15 5.95 -14.08
CA PRO A 103 15.34 6.32 -13.30
C PRO A 103 15.46 7.84 -13.04
N SER A 104 14.92 8.64 -13.94
CA SER A 104 14.88 10.10 -13.84
C SER A 104 13.81 10.62 -12.88
N SER A 105 12.86 9.80 -12.43
CA SER A 105 11.79 10.23 -11.53
C SER A 105 12.31 10.50 -10.11
N ALA A 106 11.66 11.43 -9.40
CA ALA A 106 11.98 11.70 -8.00
C ALA A 106 11.68 10.49 -7.09
N GLU A 107 10.63 9.74 -7.41
CA GLU A 107 10.22 8.53 -6.69
C GLU A 107 11.29 7.43 -6.79
N TYR A 108 11.77 7.12 -8.00
CA TYR A 108 12.86 6.16 -8.20
C TYR A 108 14.10 6.55 -7.38
N ARG A 109 14.50 7.83 -7.46
CA ARG A 109 15.67 8.33 -6.72
C ARG A 109 15.49 8.16 -5.21
N ALA A 110 14.32 8.49 -4.67
CA ALA A 110 14.05 8.33 -3.24
C ALA A 110 14.13 6.86 -2.79
N VAL A 111 13.54 5.92 -3.54
CA VAL A 111 13.60 4.48 -3.21
C VAL A 111 15.03 3.94 -3.35
N LYS A 112 15.75 4.35 -4.41
CA LYS A 112 17.14 3.93 -4.65
C LYS A 112 18.10 4.43 -3.56
N GLU A 113 17.99 5.70 -3.16
CA GLU A 113 18.81 6.26 -2.08
C GLU A 113 18.59 5.52 -0.76
N ALA A 114 17.34 5.16 -0.45
CA ALA A 114 17.03 4.38 0.75
C ALA A 114 17.60 2.95 0.71
N PHE A 115 17.70 2.35 -0.48
CA PHE A 115 18.25 1.01 -0.69
C PHE A 115 19.76 0.93 -0.40
N LYS A 116 20.50 2.06 -0.45
CA LYS A 116 21.94 2.20 -0.12
C LYS A 116 22.90 1.22 -0.84
N ARG A 117 22.44 0.46 -1.85
CA ARG A 117 23.25 -0.40 -2.72
C ARG A 117 23.40 0.22 -4.11
N THR A 118 24.53 -0.04 -4.74
CA THR A 118 24.96 0.61 -5.99
C THR A 118 24.31 0.03 -7.26
N VAL A 119 23.70 -1.17 -7.22
CA VAL A 119 23.25 -1.87 -8.44
C VAL A 119 21.79 -2.36 -8.36
N ALA A 120 20.84 -1.43 -8.25
CA ALA A 120 19.45 -1.73 -8.60
C ALA A 120 19.33 -1.83 -10.14
N LYS A 121 18.79 -2.94 -10.66
CA LYS A 121 18.43 -3.10 -12.07
C LYS A 121 17.11 -2.39 -12.36
N THR A 122 16.07 -2.71 -11.60
CA THR A 122 14.73 -2.15 -11.76
C THR A 122 14.09 -1.89 -10.40
N ILE A 123 13.23 -0.86 -10.35
CA ILE A 123 12.35 -0.59 -9.22
C ILE A 123 10.93 -0.50 -9.80
N GLU A 124 10.05 -1.36 -9.33
CA GLU A 124 8.67 -1.44 -9.78
C GLU A 124 7.73 -1.09 -8.64
N ARG A 125 6.84 -0.11 -8.86
CA ARG A 125 5.76 0.18 -7.91
C ARG A 125 4.64 -0.81 -8.09
N LEU A 126 4.18 -1.37 -6.98
CA LEU A 126 3.09 -2.33 -6.92
C LEU A 126 1.82 -1.60 -6.50
N GLN A 127 0.77 -1.70 -7.32
CA GLN A 127 -0.51 -1.05 -7.08
C GLN A 127 -1.58 -2.12 -6.98
N ASN A 128 -1.68 -2.74 -5.81
CA ASN A 128 -2.73 -3.71 -5.51
C ASN A 128 -3.84 -3.04 -4.68
N VAL A 129 -4.95 -2.70 -5.34
CA VAL A 129 -6.03 -1.91 -4.73
C VAL A 129 -6.70 -2.67 -3.57
N HIS A 130 -6.85 -3.98 -3.70
CA HIS A 130 -7.48 -4.79 -2.65
C HIS A 130 -6.61 -4.86 -1.40
N LEU A 131 -5.32 -5.21 -1.57
CA LEU A 131 -4.36 -5.24 -0.45
C LEU A 131 -4.19 -3.87 0.17
N ARG A 132 -4.18 -2.80 -0.64
CA ARG A 132 -4.08 -1.44 -0.11
C ARG A 132 -5.27 -1.09 0.77
N ARG A 133 -6.49 -1.48 0.39
CA ARG A 133 -7.70 -1.22 1.19
C ARG A 133 -7.67 -1.95 2.53
N THR A 134 -7.33 -3.24 2.53
CA THR A 134 -7.26 -4.01 3.78
C THR A 134 -6.13 -3.51 4.69
N TYR A 135 -5.00 -3.11 4.12
CA TYR A 135 -3.91 -2.45 4.83
C TYR A 135 -4.34 -1.13 5.48
N GLU A 136 -5.03 -0.24 4.75
CA GLU A 136 -5.45 1.06 5.30
C GLU A 136 -6.51 0.91 6.41
N ALA A 137 -7.41 -0.08 6.28
CA ALA A 137 -8.34 -0.42 7.35
C ALA A 137 -7.60 -0.90 8.61
N GLN A 138 -6.59 -1.76 8.44
CA GLN A 138 -5.74 -2.22 9.55
C GLN A 138 -4.95 -1.08 10.16
N LYS A 139 -4.40 -0.17 9.34
CA LYS A 139 -3.69 1.03 9.79
C LYS A 139 -4.57 1.91 10.65
N LYS A 140 -5.82 2.15 10.23
CA LYS A 140 -6.79 2.90 11.03
C LYS A 140 -7.05 2.21 12.37
N HIS A 141 -7.30 0.90 12.35
CA HIS A 141 -7.55 0.13 13.57
C HIS A 141 -6.39 0.24 14.58
N ILE A 142 -5.14 0.00 14.15
CA ILE A 142 -3.97 0.11 15.02
C ILE A 142 -3.74 1.57 15.46
N SER A 143 -3.97 2.55 14.57
CA SER A 143 -3.84 3.98 14.93
C SER A 143 -4.82 4.38 16.02
N ASP A 144 -6.07 3.94 15.92
CA ASP A 144 -7.10 4.23 16.93
C ASP A 144 -6.77 3.52 18.26
N LYS A 145 -6.34 2.25 18.20
CA LYS A 145 -5.90 1.48 19.38
C LYS A 145 -4.75 2.18 20.12
N ASN A 146 -3.76 2.69 19.37
CA ASN A 146 -2.52 3.24 19.90
C ASN A 146 -2.48 4.78 19.85
N ALA A 147 -3.63 5.46 19.91
CA ALA A 147 -3.72 6.90 19.68
C ALA A 147 -2.83 7.73 20.63
N ARG A 148 -2.49 7.19 21.81
CA ARG A 148 -1.62 7.82 22.81
C ARG A 148 -0.19 7.28 22.84
N GLU A 149 0.14 6.36 21.94
CA GLU A 149 1.40 5.58 21.93
C GLU A 149 2.07 5.56 20.56
N GLY A 150 1.89 6.63 19.77
CA GLY A 150 2.53 6.77 18.45
C GLY A 150 1.75 6.14 17.28
N GLY A 151 0.52 5.67 17.52
CA GLY A 151 -0.41 5.21 16.48
C GLY A 151 0.05 3.93 15.78
N ALA A 152 -0.10 3.89 14.45
CA ALA A 152 0.21 2.71 13.66
C ALA A 152 1.70 2.38 13.51
N GLY A 153 2.61 3.32 13.82
CA GLY A 153 4.05 3.09 13.65
C GLY A 153 4.43 2.63 12.23
N GLU A 154 3.84 3.21 11.18
CA GLU A 154 4.14 2.79 9.80
C GLU A 154 5.63 3.01 9.48
N LYS A 155 6.30 1.97 9.00
CA LYS A 155 7.70 2.01 8.54
C LYS A 155 7.82 1.42 7.13
N LEU A 156 8.74 1.98 6.35
CA LEU A 156 9.22 1.33 5.13
C LEU A 156 10.36 0.38 5.51
N LEU A 157 10.15 -0.92 5.27
CA LEU A 157 11.07 -1.99 5.63
C LEU A 157 11.29 -2.94 4.44
N TYR A 158 12.30 -3.81 4.56
CA TYR A 158 12.77 -4.64 3.46
C TYR A 158 12.48 -6.12 3.69
N HIS A 159 12.06 -6.83 2.64
CA HIS A 159 11.79 -8.27 2.68
C HIS A 159 12.43 -8.96 1.47
N GLY A 160 13.46 -9.76 1.71
CA GLY A 160 14.09 -10.58 0.67
C GLY A 160 13.20 -11.78 0.34
N THR A 161 13.11 -12.14 -0.93
CA THR A 161 12.31 -13.28 -1.37
C THR A 161 12.96 -14.04 -2.53
N THR A 162 12.41 -15.19 -2.86
CA THR A 162 12.77 -15.95 -4.06
C THR A 162 11.84 -15.61 -5.24
N GLN A 163 12.22 -16.01 -6.46
CA GLN A 163 11.36 -15.82 -7.64
C GLN A 163 10.03 -16.57 -7.51
N GLU A 164 10.04 -17.77 -6.92
CA GLU A 164 8.86 -18.60 -6.75
C GLU A 164 7.82 -17.95 -5.84
N ASN A 165 8.26 -17.26 -4.79
CA ASN A 165 7.37 -16.59 -3.83
C ASN A 165 6.93 -15.19 -4.28
N CYS A 166 7.62 -14.58 -5.25
CA CYS A 166 7.37 -13.20 -5.68
C CYS A 166 5.93 -13.01 -6.17
N ASP A 167 5.47 -13.84 -7.10
CA ASP A 167 4.12 -13.75 -7.68
C ASP A 167 3.02 -13.84 -6.62
N SER A 168 3.20 -14.72 -5.63
CA SER A 168 2.24 -14.83 -4.53
C SER A 168 2.19 -13.54 -3.72
N ILE A 169 3.34 -12.99 -3.34
CA ILE A 169 3.39 -11.77 -2.51
C ILE A 169 2.77 -10.58 -3.25
N VAL A 170 3.02 -10.43 -4.55
CA VAL A 170 2.43 -9.32 -5.33
C VAL A 170 0.91 -9.44 -5.44
N LYS A 171 0.38 -10.66 -5.59
CA LYS A 171 -1.06 -10.90 -5.77
C LYS A 171 -1.83 -10.90 -4.45
N THR A 172 -1.30 -11.57 -3.43
CA THR A 172 -2.03 -11.88 -2.18
C THR A 172 -1.41 -11.24 -0.94
N GLY A 173 -0.31 -10.51 -1.07
CA GLY A 173 0.39 -9.90 0.06
C GLY A 173 1.23 -10.90 0.86
N PHE A 174 1.73 -10.47 2.00
CA PHE A 174 2.56 -11.29 2.88
C PHE A 174 1.69 -12.22 3.73
N ASN A 175 1.74 -13.52 3.45
CA ASN A 175 0.97 -14.50 4.19
C ASN A 175 1.86 -15.21 5.23
N ARG A 176 1.49 -15.11 6.51
CA ARG A 176 2.25 -15.71 7.62
C ARG A 176 2.30 -17.25 7.57
N SER A 177 1.43 -17.89 6.80
CA SER A 177 1.44 -19.35 6.64
C SER A 177 2.71 -19.84 5.93
N PHE A 178 3.43 -18.94 5.24
CA PHE A 178 4.76 -19.18 4.69
C PHE A 178 5.89 -18.71 5.64
N ALA A 179 5.56 -18.24 6.83
CA ALA A 179 6.55 -17.91 7.85
C ALA A 179 7.35 -19.16 8.25
N GLY A 180 8.65 -18.98 8.50
CA GLY A 180 9.54 -20.05 8.93
C GLY A 180 10.31 -20.76 7.80
N GLN A 181 10.16 -20.35 6.55
CA GLN A 181 11.05 -20.83 5.47
C GLN A 181 12.52 -20.38 5.70
N ASN A 182 12.75 -19.23 6.34
CA ASN A 182 14.08 -18.65 6.51
C ASN A 182 14.49 -18.31 7.97
N ALA A 183 13.55 -18.10 8.90
CA ALA A 183 13.81 -17.88 10.33
C ALA A 183 12.52 -17.88 11.17
N THR A 184 12.57 -18.42 12.38
CA THR A 184 11.53 -18.27 13.42
C THR A 184 12.09 -17.73 14.74
N ALA A 185 13.28 -17.12 14.74
CA ALA A 185 14.01 -16.74 15.95
C ALA A 185 13.23 -15.83 16.92
N TYR A 186 12.35 -14.98 16.39
CA TYR A 186 11.57 -14.00 17.16
C TYR A 186 10.06 -14.23 17.05
N GLY A 187 9.64 -15.37 16.50
CA GLY A 187 8.24 -15.76 16.35
C GLY A 187 7.88 -16.25 14.95
N HIS A 188 6.70 -16.86 14.85
CA HIS A 188 6.08 -17.37 13.63
C HIS A 188 5.27 -16.27 12.93
N GLY A 189 5.98 -15.28 12.37
CA GLY A 189 5.39 -14.19 11.60
C GLY A 189 6.23 -13.84 10.38
N THR A 190 5.84 -12.77 9.69
CA THR A 190 6.58 -12.26 8.52
C THR A 190 7.65 -11.28 8.99
N TYR A 191 8.89 -11.52 8.57
CA TYR A 191 10.07 -10.75 8.99
C TYR A 191 10.37 -9.62 8.01
N PHE A 192 10.70 -8.44 8.53
CA PHE A 192 11.06 -7.26 7.76
C PHE A 192 12.30 -6.59 8.35
N ALA A 193 13.34 -6.41 7.55
CA ALA A 193 14.58 -5.78 8.00
C ALA A 193 14.51 -4.26 7.87
N VAL A 194 15.15 -3.56 8.80
CA VAL A 194 15.34 -2.09 8.72
C VAL A 194 16.37 -1.75 7.65
N ASN A 195 17.42 -2.56 7.51
CA ASN A 195 18.48 -2.35 6.53
C ASN A 195 18.32 -3.30 5.36
N ALA A 196 18.28 -2.77 4.14
CA ALA A 196 18.18 -3.55 2.91
C ALA A 196 19.30 -4.59 2.77
N ASN A 197 20.50 -4.30 3.27
CA ASN A 197 21.64 -5.23 3.21
C ASN A 197 21.35 -6.58 3.89
N TYR A 198 20.53 -6.60 4.94
CA TYR A 198 20.13 -7.85 5.58
C TYR A 198 19.24 -8.66 4.63
N SER A 199 18.18 -8.06 4.12
CA SER A 199 17.24 -8.69 3.18
C SER A 199 17.89 -9.08 1.86
N ALA A 200 18.95 -8.39 1.44
CA ALA A 200 19.67 -8.66 0.20
C ALA A 200 20.63 -9.86 0.28
N GLN A 201 20.86 -10.44 1.46
CA GLN A 201 21.70 -11.64 1.58
C GLN A 201 21.11 -12.79 0.76
N PRO A 202 21.94 -13.64 0.12
CA PRO A 202 21.47 -14.75 -0.71
C PRO A 202 20.55 -15.76 0.00
N THR A 203 20.61 -15.82 1.33
CA THR A 203 19.70 -16.64 2.16
C THR A 203 18.24 -16.17 2.08
N TYR A 204 18.00 -14.87 1.91
CA TYR A 204 16.65 -14.29 1.90
C TYR A 204 16.23 -13.90 0.48
N SER A 205 17.09 -13.17 -0.22
CA SER A 205 16.93 -12.86 -1.64
C SER A 205 17.72 -13.87 -2.47
N LYS A 206 17.21 -15.09 -2.64
CA LYS A 206 17.95 -16.13 -3.38
C LYS A 206 18.22 -15.69 -4.83
N PRO A 207 19.48 -15.71 -5.30
CA PRO A 207 19.79 -15.40 -6.69
C PRO A 207 19.12 -16.41 -7.64
N ALA A 208 18.54 -15.90 -8.71
CA ALA A 208 18.08 -16.69 -9.84
C ALA A 208 19.25 -17.16 -10.72
N ASP A 209 18.95 -17.96 -11.74
CA ASP A 209 19.97 -18.50 -12.67
C ASP A 209 20.75 -17.39 -13.40
N ASP A 210 20.11 -16.25 -13.69
CA ASP A 210 20.77 -15.08 -14.29
C ASP A 210 21.57 -14.25 -13.27
N GLY A 211 21.58 -14.65 -12.00
CA GLY A 211 22.18 -13.96 -10.86
C GLY A 211 21.35 -12.79 -10.32
N SER A 212 20.14 -12.53 -10.83
CA SER A 212 19.26 -11.49 -10.28
C SER A 212 18.68 -11.90 -8.93
N GLN A 213 18.49 -10.92 -8.05
CA GLN A 213 17.89 -11.08 -6.75
C GLN A 213 16.68 -10.15 -6.61
N LEU A 214 15.69 -10.58 -5.82
CA LEU A 214 14.43 -9.87 -5.60
C LEU A 214 14.27 -9.46 -4.14
N MET A 215 13.79 -8.25 -3.92
CA MET A 215 13.47 -7.76 -2.58
C MET A 215 12.31 -6.77 -2.64
N PHE A 216 11.36 -6.91 -1.72
CA PHE A 216 10.29 -5.94 -1.54
C PHE A 216 10.72 -4.81 -0.61
N VAL A 217 10.24 -3.61 -0.94
CA VAL A 217 10.08 -2.51 0.02
C VAL A 217 8.62 -2.50 0.42
N ALA A 218 8.35 -2.74 1.70
CA ALA A 218 7.01 -2.87 2.24
C ALA A 218 6.71 -1.74 3.23
N ARG A 219 5.46 -1.27 3.22
CA ARG A 219 4.91 -0.50 4.34
C ARG A 219 4.44 -1.47 5.40
N VAL A 220 4.98 -1.35 6.61
CA VAL A 220 4.71 -2.27 7.71
C VAL A 220 4.18 -1.46 8.90
N LEU A 221 3.04 -1.87 9.42
CA LEU A 221 2.43 -1.26 10.60
C LEU A 221 3.08 -1.88 11.85
N THR A 222 4.14 -1.26 12.37
CA THR A 222 4.85 -1.86 13.52
C THR A 222 4.13 -1.63 14.84
N GLY A 223 3.28 -0.59 14.91
CA GLY A 223 2.57 -0.19 16.12
C GLY A 223 3.49 -0.10 17.33
N VAL A 224 2.97 -0.49 18.49
CA VAL A 224 3.77 -0.68 19.71
C VAL A 224 4.35 -2.09 19.67
N PHE A 225 5.65 -2.21 19.87
CA PHE A 225 6.38 -3.47 19.76
C PHE A 225 7.08 -3.86 21.06
N THR A 226 7.47 -5.13 21.14
CA THR A 226 8.30 -5.67 22.23
C THR A 226 9.28 -6.71 21.69
N GLN A 227 10.17 -7.23 22.53
CA GLN A 227 11.12 -8.25 22.10
C GLN A 227 10.42 -9.59 21.77
N GLY A 228 10.76 -10.17 20.62
CA GLY A 228 10.20 -11.44 20.16
C GLY A 228 10.92 -12.66 20.73
N GLN A 229 10.25 -13.81 20.68
CA GLN A 229 10.80 -15.11 21.05
C GLN A 229 10.31 -16.19 20.08
N ALA A 230 11.11 -17.24 19.90
CA ALA A 230 10.93 -18.16 18.78
C ALA A 230 9.57 -18.88 18.73
N THR A 231 8.99 -19.18 19.89
CA THR A 231 7.74 -19.94 20.00
C THR A 231 6.47 -19.09 19.83
N MET A 232 6.60 -17.77 19.69
CA MET A 232 5.47 -16.85 19.59
C MET A 232 4.69 -17.07 18.29
N LYS A 233 3.39 -17.34 18.38
CA LYS A 233 2.46 -17.36 17.23
C LYS A 233 1.67 -16.07 17.07
N VAL A 234 1.67 -15.24 18.10
CA VAL A 234 1.03 -13.93 18.21
C VAL A 234 1.87 -13.07 19.15
N PRO A 235 1.89 -11.73 19.01
CA PRO A 235 2.61 -10.85 19.94
C PRO A 235 2.08 -11.01 21.38
N PRO A 236 2.91 -10.88 22.42
CA PRO A 236 2.46 -11.06 23.80
C PRO A 236 1.46 -9.95 24.23
N PRO A 237 0.68 -10.19 25.31
CA PRO A 237 -0.14 -9.15 25.91
C PRO A 237 0.73 -8.04 26.52
N ARG A 238 0.25 -6.80 26.47
CA ARG A 238 0.94 -5.63 27.10
C ARG A 238 0.80 -5.65 28.62
N ASN A 239 -0.32 -6.16 29.09
CA ASN A 239 -0.62 -6.35 30.50
C ASN A 239 -1.23 -7.75 30.69
N THR A 240 -0.73 -8.52 31.66
CA THR A 240 -1.22 -9.88 31.96
C THR A 240 -2.68 -9.90 32.40
N GLN A 241 -3.19 -8.79 32.96
CA GLN A 241 -4.59 -8.65 33.35
C GLN A 241 -5.53 -8.38 32.16
N GLN A 242 -4.98 -8.00 31.00
CA GLN A 242 -5.73 -7.69 29.78
C GLN A 242 -5.17 -8.49 28.60
N PRO A 243 -5.43 -9.82 28.54
CA PRO A 243 -4.80 -10.71 27.56
C PRO A 243 -5.18 -10.45 26.10
N HIS A 244 -6.25 -9.68 25.87
CA HIS A 244 -6.69 -9.24 24.54
C HIS A 244 -5.94 -8.00 24.05
N ASP A 245 -5.40 -7.18 24.96
CA ASP A 245 -4.55 -6.05 24.60
C ASP A 245 -3.12 -6.52 24.39
N ARG A 246 -2.73 -6.63 23.12
CA ARG A 246 -1.43 -7.16 22.68
C ARG A 246 -0.60 -6.11 21.98
N TYR A 247 0.70 -6.30 22.04
CA TYR A 247 1.63 -5.60 21.15
C TYR A 247 1.26 -5.85 19.67
N ASP A 248 1.63 -4.94 18.80
CA ASP A 248 1.29 -5.01 17.38
C ASP A 248 2.32 -5.82 16.59
N SER A 249 3.59 -5.72 16.98
CA SER A 249 4.70 -6.47 16.38
C SER A 249 5.74 -6.85 17.42
N VAL A 250 6.72 -7.64 17.02
CA VAL A 250 7.90 -7.92 17.85
C VAL A 250 9.19 -7.64 17.10
N VAL A 251 10.28 -7.44 17.84
CA VAL A 251 11.60 -7.06 17.32
C VAL A 251 12.70 -7.98 17.84
N ASP A 252 13.87 -7.93 17.21
CA ASP A 252 15.06 -8.64 17.68
C ASP A 252 15.61 -8.04 19.00
N ARG A 253 15.59 -6.72 19.11
CA ARG A 253 16.02 -5.94 20.28
C ARG A 253 15.24 -4.64 20.40
N ILE A 254 14.98 -4.18 21.62
CA ILE A 254 14.08 -3.03 21.87
C ILE A 254 14.76 -1.68 21.59
N ASP A 255 16.00 -1.49 22.03
CA ASP A 255 16.65 -0.16 22.00
C ASP A 255 16.96 0.33 20.59
N ASN A 256 17.30 -0.59 19.69
CA ASN A 256 17.59 -0.29 18.29
C ASN A 256 17.22 -1.48 17.40
N PRO A 257 15.93 -1.66 17.08
CA PRO A 257 15.46 -2.78 16.29
C PRO A 257 16.14 -2.83 14.92
N SER A 258 16.68 -3.99 14.55
CA SER A 258 17.21 -4.24 13.20
C SER A 258 16.18 -4.93 12.31
N MET A 259 15.14 -5.52 12.91
CA MET A 259 14.03 -6.15 12.22
C MET A 259 12.73 -6.10 13.02
N TYR A 260 11.62 -6.22 12.30
CA TYR A 260 10.27 -6.31 12.84
C TYR A 260 9.61 -7.59 12.33
N VAL A 261 8.81 -8.22 13.18
CA VAL A 261 8.01 -9.39 12.85
C VAL A 261 6.54 -9.09 13.12
N VAL A 262 5.72 -9.22 12.09
CA VAL A 262 4.26 -9.00 12.15
C VAL A 262 3.50 -10.32 11.97
N PHE A 263 2.34 -10.42 12.60
CA PHE A 263 1.59 -11.69 12.71
C PHE A 263 0.20 -11.65 12.04
N HIS A 264 -0.14 -10.54 11.38
CA HIS A 264 -1.39 -10.38 10.64
C HIS A 264 -1.13 -10.09 9.16
N ASP A 265 -1.87 -10.75 8.28
CA ASP A 265 -1.63 -10.72 6.82
C ASP A 265 -1.80 -9.32 6.21
N ASN A 266 -2.71 -8.51 6.75
CA ASN A 266 -2.97 -7.14 6.29
C ASN A 266 -2.10 -6.07 6.99
N GLN A 267 -1.11 -6.48 7.80
CA GLN A 267 -0.26 -5.55 8.55
C GLN A 267 0.93 -5.03 7.74
N ALA A 268 1.15 -5.59 6.55
CA ALA A 268 2.18 -5.16 5.62
C ALA A 268 1.65 -5.07 4.19
N TYR A 269 2.05 -4.04 3.47
CA TYR A 269 1.71 -3.82 2.05
C TYR A 269 3.00 -3.76 1.22
N PRO A 270 3.17 -4.61 0.19
CA PRO A 270 4.31 -4.54 -0.71
C PRO A 270 4.16 -3.30 -1.61
N ASP A 271 4.99 -2.28 -1.39
CA ASP A 271 4.89 -0.97 -2.05
C ASP A 271 5.74 -0.94 -3.33
N TYR A 272 6.94 -1.52 -3.25
CA TYR A 272 7.86 -1.66 -4.39
C TYR A 272 8.50 -3.05 -4.43
N LEU A 273 8.82 -3.51 -5.64
CA LEU A 273 9.73 -4.62 -5.90
C LEU A 273 11.03 -4.07 -6.49
N ILE A 274 12.16 -4.44 -5.90
CA ILE A 274 13.50 -4.10 -6.39
C ILE A 274 14.13 -5.38 -6.95
N THR A 275 14.54 -5.33 -8.21
CA THR A 275 15.43 -6.34 -8.80
C THR A 275 16.85 -5.80 -8.81
N PHE A 276 17.81 -6.57 -8.31
CA PHE A 276 19.21 -6.15 -8.18
C PHE A 276 20.18 -7.30 -8.46
N LYS A 277 21.47 -6.98 -8.47
CA LYS A 277 22.60 -7.93 -8.48
C LYS A 277 23.62 -7.50 -7.43
#